data_AF-A0A8S0V3I0-F1
#
_entry.id   AF-A0A8S0V3I0-F1
#
_cell.length_a   1.000
_cell.length_b   1.000
_cell.length_c   1.000
_cell.angle_alpha   90.00
_cell.angle_beta   90.00
_cell.angle_gamma   90.00
#
_symmetry.space_group_name_H-M   'P 1'
#
loop_
_entity.id
_entity.type
_entity.pdbx_description
1 polymer ?
#
loop_
_entity_poly.entity_id
_entity_poly.type
_entity_poly.pdbx_seq_one_letter_code
_entity_poly.pdbx_strand_id
1 'polypeptide(L)'
;MFPSVIFTFLAAFQFHTFEFLVCATDEKSIFILAGQSNMAGRGGVTNGTWDGCVPHECRPDPRILRLNPKLMWEEAREPLHGGINTKPCGVGPGISFANSVLQRDPCLGVIGSVTCAPGGTNITEWKQGSDLYYWLLKRANAALRDEGKIRAILWYQGESDSADETRAKMYKKRLIEFFLHIRRDLPSPVLPIIQVEPQP
;
A
#
# COMPACT_ATOMS: atom_id res chain seq x y z
N MET A 1 -57.00 52.68 20.08
CA MET A 1 -57.29 51.24 20.02
C MET A 1 -56.64 50.74 18.73
N PHE A 2 -55.36 50.37 18.80
CA PHE A 2 -54.54 49.97 17.65
C PHE A 2 -54.46 48.43 17.62
N PRO A 3 -54.58 47.77 16.45
CA PRO A 3 -54.47 46.33 16.37
C PRO A 3 -53.00 45.90 16.32
N SER A 4 -52.72 44.80 17.03
CA SER A 4 -51.42 44.16 17.20
C SER A 4 -50.83 43.68 15.87
N VAL A 5 -49.58 44.03 15.61
CA VAL A 5 -48.74 43.47 14.54
C VAL A 5 -48.06 42.21 15.08
N ILE A 6 -48.37 41.05 14.50
CA ILE A 6 -47.65 39.80 14.76
C ILE A 6 -46.45 39.78 13.80
N PHE A 7 -45.23 39.90 14.35
CA PHE A 7 -43.99 39.65 13.62
C PHE A 7 -43.69 38.16 13.65
N THR A 8 -43.95 37.47 12.54
CA THR A 8 -43.50 36.09 12.34
C THR A 8 -42.07 36.11 11.80
N PHE A 9 -41.10 35.72 12.64
CA PHE A 9 -39.72 35.49 12.20
C PHE A 9 -39.65 34.22 11.35
N LEU A 10 -39.45 34.36 10.04
CA LEU A 10 -39.03 33.28 9.16
C LEU A 10 -37.50 33.18 9.24
N ALA A 11 -37.00 32.18 9.99
CA ALA A 11 -35.59 31.82 9.96
C ALA A 11 -35.27 31.23 8.59
N ALA A 12 -34.42 31.92 7.81
CA ALA A 12 -33.89 31.40 6.56
C ALA A 12 -32.98 30.20 6.87
N PHE A 13 -33.41 29.00 6.50
CA PHE A 13 -32.54 27.83 6.44
C PHE A 13 -31.52 28.06 5.31
N GLN A 14 -30.31 28.49 5.68
CA GLN A 14 -29.16 28.43 4.78
C GLN A 14 -28.82 26.97 4.56
N PHE A 15 -29.30 26.40 3.45
CA PHE A 15 -28.70 25.20 2.89
C PHE A 15 -27.28 25.55 2.45
N HIS A 16 -26.29 25.25 3.27
CA HIS A 16 -24.92 25.13 2.80
C HIS A 16 -24.87 23.93 1.86
N THR A 17 -24.94 24.20 0.55
CA THR A 17 -24.51 23.25 -0.46
C THR A 17 -23.03 22.97 -0.21
N PHE A 18 -22.74 21.82 0.37
CA PHE A 18 -21.38 21.29 0.43
C PHE A 18 -20.98 21.05 -1.04
N GLU A 19 -20.15 21.93 -1.60
CA GLU A 19 -19.48 21.63 -2.86
C GLU A 19 -18.70 20.34 -2.65
N PHE A 20 -19.17 19.26 -3.25
CA PHE A 20 -18.34 18.09 -3.47
C PHE A 20 -17.18 18.57 -4.33
N LEU A 21 -16.03 18.81 -3.69
CA LEU A 21 -14.78 19.03 -4.41
C LEU A 21 -14.62 17.81 -5.33
N VAL A 22 -14.66 18.01 -6.65
CA VAL A 22 -14.33 16.97 -7.61
C VAL A 22 -12.86 16.69 -7.44
N CYS A 23 -12.57 15.71 -6.60
CA CYS A 23 -11.24 15.42 -6.12
C CYS A 23 -10.63 14.19 -6.82
N ALA A 24 -11.11 13.89 -8.03
CA ALA A 24 -10.53 12.85 -8.84
C ALA A 24 -9.43 13.49 -9.69
N THR A 25 -8.18 13.43 -9.22
CA THR A 25 -7.05 13.54 -10.15
C THR A 25 -7.03 12.27 -10.99
N ASP A 26 -6.86 12.37 -12.30
CA ASP A 26 -6.65 11.19 -13.17
C ASP A 26 -5.33 10.44 -12.83
N GLU A 27 -4.46 11.06 -12.03
CA GLU A 27 -3.21 10.49 -11.55
C GLU A 27 -3.44 9.38 -10.50
N LYS A 28 -2.85 8.20 -10.74
CA LYS A 28 -2.87 7.10 -9.76
C LYS A 28 -1.93 7.37 -8.59
N SER A 29 -2.42 7.18 -7.37
CA SER A 29 -1.62 7.17 -6.15
C SER A 29 -1.01 5.78 -5.92
N ILE A 30 0.29 5.65 -6.24
CA ILE A 30 0.99 4.36 -6.23
C ILE A 30 1.66 4.10 -4.86
N PHE A 31 1.43 2.90 -4.31
CA PHE A 31 2.08 2.40 -3.10
C PHE A 31 2.83 1.12 -3.40
N ILE A 32 4.11 1.07 -3.03
CA ILE A 32 4.92 -0.15 -3.17
C ILE A 32 4.80 -0.96 -1.88
N LEU A 33 4.44 -2.23 -2.02
CA LEU A 33 4.28 -3.18 -0.91
C LEU A 33 5.49 -4.11 -0.92
N ALA A 34 6.50 -3.84 -0.09
CA ALA A 34 7.77 -4.55 -0.11
C ALA A 34 8.11 -5.20 1.24
N GLY A 35 8.93 -6.25 1.18
CA GLY A 35 9.40 -6.96 2.37
C GLY A 35 9.31 -8.47 2.21
N GLN A 36 8.83 -9.18 3.23
CA GLN A 36 8.76 -10.64 3.22
C GLN A 36 7.33 -11.21 3.38
N SER A 37 7.20 -12.45 3.85
CA SER A 37 5.93 -13.19 3.91
C SER A 37 4.79 -12.46 4.61
N ASN A 38 5.07 -11.65 5.64
CA ASN A 38 4.03 -10.91 6.35
C ASN A 38 3.51 -9.71 5.55
N MET A 39 4.34 -9.04 4.73
CA MET A 39 3.87 -8.11 3.69
C MET A 39 3.11 -8.87 2.58
N ALA A 40 3.64 -10.03 2.18
CA ALA A 40 3.07 -10.83 1.09
C ALA A 40 1.65 -11.32 1.40
N GLY A 41 1.40 -11.60 2.68
CA GLY A 41 0.14 -12.12 3.19
C GLY A 41 0.18 -13.62 3.42
N ARG A 42 -0.09 -14.03 4.65
CA ARG A 42 -0.21 -15.44 5.08
C ARG A 42 -1.48 -15.69 5.92
N GLY A 43 -2.33 -14.68 6.10
CA GLY A 43 -3.59 -14.83 6.83
C GLY A 43 -4.48 -15.87 6.15
N GLY A 44 -4.98 -16.83 6.93
CA GLY A 44 -5.81 -17.93 6.45
C GLY A 44 -5.07 -19.05 5.72
N VAL A 45 -3.73 -19.00 5.60
CA VAL A 45 -2.95 -20.07 4.95
C VAL A 45 -2.62 -21.15 5.97
N THR A 46 -3.16 -22.36 5.78
CA THR A 46 -2.86 -23.55 6.59
C THR A 46 -2.42 -24.69 5.68
N ASN A 47 -1.34 -25.39 6.02
CA ASN A 47 -0.78 -26.49 5.21
C ASN A 47 -0.61 -26.13 3.72
N GLY A 48 -0.20 -24.89 3.44
CA GLY A 48 0.03 -24.39 2.08
C GLY A 48 -1.24 -24.06 1.29
N THR A 49 -2.42 -24.11 1.91
CA THR A 49 -3.70 -23.78 1.28
C THR A 49 -4.32 -22.57 1.98
N TRP A 50 -4.74 -21.57 1.22
CA TRP A 50 -5.51 -20.44 1.75
C TRP A 50 -6.97 -20.84 1.91
N ASP A 51 -7.58 -20.50 3.05
CA ASP A 51 -8.99 -20.79 3.36
C ASP A 51 -9.99 -19.96 2.54
N GLY A 52 -9.53 -18.94 1.82
CA GLY A 52 -10.38 -18.05 1.02
C GLY A 52 -11.15 -17.01 1.86
N CYS A 53 -10.91 -16.96 3.18
CA CYS A 53 -11.55 -16.00 4.06
C CYS A 53 -10.98 -14.60 3.81
N VAL A 54 -11.83 -13.66 3.39
CA VAL A 54 -11.47 -12.26 3.18
C VAL A 54 -12.21 -11.39 4.21
N PRO A 55 -11.49 -10.72 5.15
CA PRO A 55 -12.09 -9.79 6.10
C PRO A 55 -12.82 -8.64 5.42
N HIS A 56 -13.76 -8.01 6.14
CA HIS A 56 -14.56 -6.89 5.62
C HIS A 56 -13.68 -5.73 5.14
N GLU A 57 -12.59 -5.46 5.87
CA GLU A 57 -11.62 -4.40 5.61
C GLU A 57 -10.80 -4.66 4.34
N CYS A 58 -10.74 -5.90 3.85
CA CYS A 58 -10.04 -6.32 2.64
C CYS A 58 -10.99 -6.53 1.45
N ARG A 59 -12.22 -6.00 1.50
CA ARG A 59 -13.14 -6.03 0.36
C ARG A 59 -12.54 -5.27 -0.83
N PRO A 60 -12.75 -5.77 -2.06
CA PRO A 60 -12.29 -5.08 -3.26
C PRO A 60 -13.07 -3.78 -3.50
N ASP A 61 -12.40 -2.77 -4.05
CA ASP A 61 -12.97 -1.49 -4.51
C ASP A 61 -12.41 -1.24 -5.94
N PRO A 62 -13.24 -0.87 -6.94
CA PRO A 62 -12.78 -0.59 -8.30
C PRO A 62 -11.70 0.49 -8.42
N ARG A 63 -11.54 1.35 -7.40
CA ARG A 63 -10.50 2.38 -7.31
C ARG A 63 -9.19 1.83 -6.73
N ILE A 64 -9.14 0.58 -6.30
CA ILE A 64 -7.93 -0.06 -5.77
C ILE A 64 -7.47 -1.10 -6.78
N LEU A 65 -6.33 -0.83 -7.39
CA LEU A 65 -5.72 -1.66 -8.41
C LEU A 65 -4.45 -2.31 -7.89
N ARG A 66 -4.07 -3.41 -8.53
CA ARG A 66 -2.80 -4.10 -8.35
C ARG A 66 -2.07 -4.18 -9.68
N LEU A 67 -0.74 -3.98 -9.66
CA LEU A 67 0.11 -4.33 -10.80
C LEU A 67 0.37 -5.84 -10.78
N ASN A 68 -0.18 -6.58 -11.75
CA ASN A 68 -0.11 -8.03 -11.80
C ASN A 68 1.28 -8.55 -12.27
N PRO A 69 1.51 -9.88 -12.33
CA PRO A 69 2.78 -10.45 -12.81
C PRO A 69 3.15 -10.08 -14.25
N LYS A 70 2.14 -9.79 -15.09
CA LYS A 70 2.31 -9.35 -16.48
C LYS A 70 2.56 -7.84 -16.60
N LEU A 71 2.71 -7.13 -15.48
CA LEU A 71 2.88 -5.68 -15.41
C LEU A 71 1.69 -4.89 -15.98
N MET A 72 0.49 -5.42 -15.79
CA MET A 72 -0.78 -4.77 -16.13
C MET A 72 -1.57 -4.48 -14.86
N TRP A 73 -2.32 -3.37 -14.87
CA TRP A 73 -3.24 -3.06 -13.78
C TRP A 73 -4.49 -3.95 -13.85
N GLU A 74 -4.90 -4.47 -12.69
CA GLU A 74 -6.15 -5.19 -12.49
C GLU A 74 -6.77 -4.80 -11.16
N GLU A 75 -8.06 -5.08 -10.95
CA GLU A 75 -8.72 -4.86 -9.66
C GLU A 75 -8.00 -5.65 -8.55
N ALA A 76 -7.66 -4.98 -7.45
CA ALA A 76 -6.96 -5.60 -6.34
C ALA A 76 -7.87 -6.56 -5.57
N ARG A 77 -7.44 -7.81 -5.43
CA ARG A 77 -8.12 -8.88 -4.67
C ARG A 77 -7.10 -9.69 -3.88
N GLU A 78 -7.51 -10.21 -2.72
CA GLU A 78 -6.66 -11.16 -1.98
C GLU A 78 -6.60 -12.52 -2.71
N PRO A 79 -5.46 -13.23 -2.66
CA PRO A 79 -4.20 -12.80 -2.07
C PRO A 79 -3.47 -11.79 -2.97
N LEU A 80 -3.13 -10.62 -2.44
CA LEU A 80 -2.56 -9.53 -3.22
C LEU A 80 -1.15 -9.83 -3.76
N HIS A 81 -0.45 -10.85 -3.27
CA HIS A 81 0.81 -11.32 -3.84
C HIS A 81 0.69 -12.62 -4.65
N GLY A 82 -0.53 -13.10 -4.93
CA GLY A 82 -0.77 -14.31 -5.73
C GLY A 82 -0.16 -14.20 -7.14
N GLY A 83 0.54 -15.25 -7.59
CA GLY A 83 1.24 -15.25 -8.89
C GLY A 83 2.50 -14.39 -8.97
N ILE A 84 2.82 -13.65 -7.90
CA ILE A 84 4.07 -12.91 -7.74
C ILE A 84 5.03 -13.68 -6.81
N ASN A 85 4.51 -14.21 -5.71
CA ASN A 85 5.25 -15.07 -4.80
C ASN A 85 5.10 -16.53 -5.23
N THR A 86 6.17 -17.32 -5.12
CA THR A 86 6.16 -18.76 -5.41
C THR A 86 5.55 -19.57 -4.26
N LYS A 87 5.50 -18.99 -3.05
CA LYS A 87 4.89 -19.59 -1.86
C LYS A 87 3.39 -19.27 -1.80
N PRO A 88 2.55 -20.13 -1.21
CA PRO A 88 1.13 -19.84 -0.98
C PRO A 88 0.95 -18.51 -0.26
N CYS A 89 0.03 -17.69 -0.78
CA CYS A 89 -0.32 -16.40 -0.21
C CYS A 89 -1.77 -16.42 0.27
N GLY A 90 -2.02 -15.68 1.35
CA GLY A 90 -3.36 -15.37 1.83
C GLY A 90 -3.47 -13.87 2.08
N VAL A 91 -4.25 -13.49 3.09
CA VAL A 91 -4.49 -12.07 3.41
C VAL A 91 -3.20 -11.40 3.92
N GLY A 92 -2.91 -10.21 3.39
CA GLY A 92 -1.85 -9.31 3.86
C GLY A 92 -2.41 -7.93 4.25
N PRO A 93 -1.55 -6.93 4.51
CA PRO A 93 -1.99 -5.60 4.92
C PRO A 93 -2.41 -4.69 3.75
N GLY A 94 -2.17 -5.10 2.50
CA GLY A 94 -2.23 -4.22 1.34
C GLY A 94 -3.62 -3.65 1.05
N ILE A 95 -4.65 -4.50 1.01
CA ILE A 95 -6.01 -4.05 0.67
C ILE A 95 -6.65 -3.27 1.82
N SER A 96 -6.49 -3.72 3.07
CA SER A 96 -7.00 -2.99 4.24
C SER A 96 -6.34 -1.62 4.40
N PHE A 97 -5.03 -1.51 4.13
CA PHE A 97 -4.34 -0.22 4.02
C PHE A 97 -4.98 0.67 2.96
N ALA A 98 -5.14 0.16 1.72
CA ALA A 98 -5.66 0.93 0.60
C ALA A 98 -7.10 1.43 0.86
N ASN A 99 -7.97 0.56 1.37
CA ASN A 99 -9.33 0.91 1.78
C ASN A 99 -9.32 2.00 2.87
N SER A 100 -8.47 1.84 3.90
CA SER A 100 -8.39 2.81 5.00
C SER A 100 -7.90 4.18 4.54
N VAL A 101 -6.91 4.20 3.63
CA VAL A 101 -6.38 5.44 3.05
C VAL A 101 -7.43 6.14 2.20
N LEU A 102 -8.10 5.39 1.33
CA LEU A 102 -9.13 5.95 0.44
C LEU A 102 -10.39 6.41 1.20
N GLN A 103 -10.72 5.76 2.31
CA GLN A 103 -11.80 6.20 3.20
C GLN A 103 -11.47 7.52 3.89
N ARG A 104 -10.21 7.70 4.31
CA ARG A 104 -9.74 8.93 4.97
C ARG A 104 -9.55 10.08 4.00
N ASP A 105 -9.07 9.78 2.80
CA ASP A 105 -8.81 10.77 1.76
C ASP A 105 -9.29 10.26 0.39
N PRO A 106 -10.58 10.45 0.06
CA PRO A 106 -11.13 10.08 -1.24
C PRO A 106 -10.49 10.84 -2.41
N CYS A 107 -9.79 11.95 -2.15
CA CYS A 107 -9.10 12.76 -3.15
C CYS A 107 -7.84 12.12 -3.71
N LEU A 108 -7.35 11.04 -3.09
CA LEU A 108 -6.16 10.34 -3.58
C LEU A 108 -6.39 9.63 -4.92
N GLY A 109 -7.65 9.58 -5.39
CA GLY A 109 -8.01 8.98 -6.66
C GLY A 109 -7.84 7.46 -6.64
N VAL A 110 -7.38 6.91 -7.75
CA VAL A 110 -7.12 5.47 -7.90
C VAL A 110 -5.84 5.09 -7.13
N ILE A 111 -5.94 4.11 -6.25
CA ILE A 111 -4.83 3.54 -5.49
C ILE A 111 -4.19 2.41 -6.31
N GLY A 112 -2.91 2.53 -6.64
CA GLY A 112 -2.15 1.51 -7.35
C GLY A 112 -1.20 0.75 -6.42
N SER A 113 -1.42 -0.55 -6.23
CA SER A 113 -0.57 -1.41 -5.40
C SER A 113 0.50 -2.12 -6.23
N VAL A 114 1.77 -1.87 -5.92
CA VAL A 114 2.92 -2.55 -6.55
C VAL A 114 3.48 -3.58 -5.57
N THR A 115 3.12 -4.84 -5.76
CA THR A 115 3.48 -5.94 -4.85
C THR A 115 4.89 -6.47 -5.10
N CYS A 116 5.75 -6.41 -4.08
CA CYS A 116 7.17 -6.77 -4.12
C CYS A 116 7.62 -7.45 -2.81
N ALA A 117 6.97 -8.52 -2.37
CA ALA A 117 7.31 -9.21 -1.12
C ALA A 117 7.55 -10.74 -1.27
N PRO A 118 8.73 -11.19 -1.74
CA PRO A 118 9.15 -12.59 -1.69
C PRO A 118 9.26 -13.11 -0.25
N GLY A 119 8.80 -14.34 0.02
CA GLY A 119 8.77 -14.87 1.39
C GLY A 119 10.10 -15.48 1.85
N GLY A 120 10.57 -15.09 3.04
CA GLY A 120 11.75 -15.68 3.70
C GLY A 120 13.09 -15.06 3.31
N THR A 121 13.07 -13.83 2.82
CA THR A 121 14.26 -13.08 2.41
C THR A 121 14.80 -12.25 3.57
N ASN A 122 16.12 -12.20 3.72
CA ASN A 122 16.82 -11.30 4.65
C ASN A 122 17.23 -9.97 3.98
N ILE A 123 17.61 -8.97 4.77
CA ILE A 123 17.90 -7.61 4.27
C ILE A 123 19.08 -7.55 3.28
N THR A 124 20.02 -8.50 3.32
CA THR A 124 21.14 -8.53 2.36
C THR A 124 20.68 -8.90 0.95
N GLU A 125 19.58 -9.64 0.82
CA GLU A 125 18.96 -9.95 -0.48
C GLU A 125 18.26 -8.73 -1.09
N TRP A 126 18.08 -7.64 -0.33
CA TRP A 126 17.49 -6.38 -0.77
C TRP A 126 18.52 -5.29 -1.06
N LYS A 127 19.82 -5.57 -0.93
CA LYS A 127 20.88 -4.59 -1.19
C LYS A 127 20.84 -4.08 -2.63
N GLN A 128 21.34 -2.88 -2.89
CA GLN A 128 21.46 -2.37 -4.25
C GLN A 128 22.25 -3.36 -5.14
N GLY A 129 21.75 -3.61 -6.35
CA GLY A 129 22.34 -4.55 -7.31
C GLY A 129 21.95 -6.00 -7.11
N SER A 130 21.14 -6.32 -6.09
CA SER A 130 20.50 -7.64 -5.96
C SER A 130 19.31 -7.82 -6.89
N ASP A 131 18.92 -9.06 -7.12
CA ASP A 131 17.77 -9.41 -7.95
C ASP A 131 16.46 -8.83 -7.40
N LEU A 132 16.25 -8.87 -6.08
CA LEU A 132 15.03 -8.34 -5.46
C LEU A 132 14.94 -6.82 -5.58
N TYR A 133 16.07 -6.15 -5.39
CA TYR A 133 16.18 -4.71 -5.58
C TYR A 133 15.87 -4.31 -7.03
N TYR A 134 16.50 -4.98 -8.00
CA TYR A 134 16.23 -4.73 -9.42
C TYR A 134 14.76 -5.02 -9.78
N TRP A 135 14.21 -6.11 -9.27
CA TRP A 135 12.84 -6.51 -9.54
C TRP A 135 11.82 -5.51 -8.95
N LEU A 136 12.08 -4.97 -7.75
CA LEU A 136 11.28 -3.88 -7.16
C LEU A 136 11.32 -2.65 -8.08
N LEU A 137 12.50 -2.20 -8.49
CA LEU A 137 12.64 -1.04 -9.39
C LEU A 137 11.93 -1.28 -10.72
N LYS A 138 12.06 -2.46 -11.31
CA LYS A 138 11.39 -2.83 -12.57
C LYS A 138 9.87 -2.69 -12.45
N ARG A 139 9.28 -3.17 -11.34
CA ARG A 139 7.83 -3.09 -11.11
C ARG A 139 7.38 -1.68 -10.80
N ALA A 140 8.13 -0.93 -10.00
CA ALA A 140 7.85 0.48 -9.72
C ALA A 140 7.88 1.34 -10.99
N ASN A 141 8.90 1.16 -11.84
CA ASN A 141 9.01 1.86 -13.12
C ASN A 141 7.90 1.44 -14.10
N ALA A 142 7.50 0.18 -14.10
CA ALA A 142 6.38 -0.27 -14.91
C ALA A 142 5.06 0.40 -14.50
N ALA A 143 4.83 0.59 -13.20
CA ALA A 143 3.65 1.25 -12.65
C ALA A 143 3.57 2.74 -13.02
N LEU A 144 4.72 3.40 -13.22
CA LEU A 144 4.81 4.81 -13.59
C LEU A 144 4.47 5.08 -15.07
N ARG A 145 4.34 4.05 -15.92
CA ARG A 145 4.05 4.21 -17.35
C ARG A 145 2.64 4.70 -17.63
N ASP A 146 1.69 4.44 -16.73
CA ASP A 146 0.27 4.77 -16.90
C ASP A 146 -0.13 5.99 -16.06
N GLU A 147 0.69 7.04 -16.01
CA GLU A 147 0.38 8.30 -15.29
C GLU A 147 0.01 8.10 -13.82
N GLY A 148 1.03 7.94 -12.98
CA GLY A 148 0.87 7.81 -11.54
C GLY A 148 2.07 8.34 -10.77
N LYS A 149 1.87 8.50 -9.46
CA LYS A 149 2.90 9.00 -8.54
C LYS A 149 3.11 8.04 -7.40
N ILE A 150 4.36 7.68 -7.17
CA ILE A 150 4.74 6.86 -6.00
C ILE A 150 4.59 7.74 -4.74
N ARG A 151 3.60 7.40 -3.91
CA ARG A 151 3.26 8.10 -2.67
C ARG A 151 4.06 7.59 -1.49
N ALA A 152 4.29 6.29 -1.39
CA ALA A 152 5.06 5.68 -0.30
C ALA A 152 5.53 4.25 -0.62
N ILE A 153 6.45 3.77 0.21
CA ILE A 153 6.77 2.35 0.35
C ILE A 153 6.25 1.88 1.70
N LEU A 154 5.49 0.80 1.69
CA LEU A 154 5.16 0.00 2.86
C LEU A 154 6.18 -1.13 2.95
N TRP A 155 6.93 -1.17 4.04
CA TRP A 155 8.02 -2.11 4.26
C TRP A 155 7.72 -2.99 5.47
N TYR A 156 7.58 -4.29 5.27
CA TYR A 156 7.43 -5.25 6.37
C TYR A 156 8.34 -6.45 6.16
N GLN A 157 9.49 -6.41 6.84
CA GLN A 157 10.54 -7.40 6.80
C GLN A 157 11.39 -7.32 8.05
N GLY A 158 12.05 -8.42 8.40
CA GLY A 158 13.09 -8.47 9.43
C GLY A 158 13.13 -9.79 10.19
N GLU A 159 12.08 -10.61 10.11
CA GLU A 159 11.98 -11.88 10.83
C GLU A 159 13.03 -12.89 10.35
N SER A 160 13.46 -12.81 9.08
CA SER A 160 14.58 -13.66 8.62
C SER A 160 15.95 -13.22 9.14
N ASP A 161 16.11 -11.94 9.48
CA ASP A 161 17.35 -11.39 10.05
C ASP A 161 17.42 -11.58 11.57
N SER A 162 16.28 -11.63 12.27
CA SER A 162 16.25 -11.84 13.73
C SER A 162 16.69 -13.23 14.16
N ALA A 163 16.62 -14.23 13.26
CA ALA A 163 17.05 -15.59 13.52
C ALA A 163 18.58 -15.77 13.66
N ASP A 164 19.37 -14.74 13.38
CA ASP A 164 20.83 -14.76 13.52
C ASP A 164 21.34 -13.46 14.14
N GLU A 165 22.15 -13.57 15.19
CA GLU A 165 22.61 -12.42 15.97
C GLU A 165 23.45 -11.44 15.12
N THR A 166 24.26 -11.95 14.20
CA THR A 166 25.10 -11.13 13.33
C THR A 166 24.25 -10.32 12.35
N ARG A 167 23.26 -10.95 11.73
CA ARG A 167 22.29 -10.27 10.85
C ARG A 167 21.45 -9.26 11.60
N ALA A 168 20.93 -9.61 12.77
CA ALA A 168 20.16 -8.70 13.62
C ALA A 168 20.96 -7.43 13.97
N LYS A 169 22.23 -7.58 14.40
CA LYS A 169 23.14 -6.45 14.69
C LYS A 169 23.38 -5.54 13.47
N MET A 170 23.44 -6.13 12.27
CA MET A 170 23.68 -5.39 11.03
C MET A 170 22.41 -4.84 10.37
N TYR A 171 21.22 -5.24 10.85
CA TYR A 171 19.94 -5.00 10.20
C TYR A 171 19.68 -3.52 9.96
N LYS A 172 19.74 -2.70 11.03
CA LYS A 172 19.48 -1.25 10.97
C LYS A 172 20.36 -0.55 9.94
N LYS A 173 21.66 -0.88 9.90
CA LYS A 173 22.60 -0.28 8.93
C LYS A 173 22.18 -0.61 7.49
N ARG A 174 21.96 -1.90 7.21
CA ARG A 174 21.59 -2.37 5.87
C ARG A 174 20.23 -1.86 5.41
N LEU A 175 19.28 -1.72 6.34
CA LEU A 175 17.97 -1.15 6.06
C LEU A 175 18.06 0.32 5.67
N ILE A 176 18.85 1.12 6.40
CA ILE A 176 19.09 2.53 6.05
C ILE A 176 19.74 2.63 4.66
N GLU A 177 20.74 1.81 4.38
CA GLU A 177 21.39 1.75 3.05
C GLU A 177 20.37 1.42 1.95
N PHE A 178 19.51 0.42 2.16
CA PHE A 178 18.43 0.08 1.23
C PHE A 178 17.49 1.26 0.97
N PHE A 179 17.01 1.94 2.02
CA PHE A 179 16.11 3.09 1.88
C PHE A 179 16.76 4.28 1.16
N LEU A 180 18.04 4.54 1.43
CA LEU A 180 18.79 5.59 0.74
C LEU A 180 18.94 5.28 -0.76
N HIS A 181 19.30 4.04 -1.10
CA HIS A 181 19.43 3.64 -2.51
C HIS A 181 18.08 3.70 -3.24
N ILE A 182 17.01 3.22 -2.61
CA ILE A 182 15.67 3.27 -3.20
C ILE A 182 15.21 4.72 -3.47
N ARG A 183 15.42 5.65 -2.53
CA ARG A 183 15.09 7.07 -2.73
C ARG A 183 15.87 7.71 -3.87
N ARG A 184 17.12 7.28 -4.09
CA ARG A 184 17.95 7.75 -5.20
C ARG A 184 17.48 7.18 -6.54
N ASP A 185 17.13 5.89 -6.56
CA ASP A 185 16.88 5.16 -7.81
C ASP A 185 15.40 5.19 -8.25
N LEU A 186 14.48 5.60 -7.37
CA LEU A 186 13.10 5.96 -7.71
C LEU A 186 12.97 7.48 -7.90
N PRO A 187 12.00 7.96 -8.70
CA PRO A 187 11.77 9.39 -8.92
C PRO A 187 11.06 10.07 -7.73
N SER A 188 11.57 9.85 -6.51
CA SER A 188 11.05 10.45 -5.27
C SER A 188 12.16 10.49 -4.19
N PRO A 189 13.02 11.53 -4.20
CA PRO A 189 14.12 11.65 -3.23
C PRO A 189 13.67 11.73 -1.77
N VAL A 190 12.45 12.23 -1.54
CA VAL A 190 11.81 12.37 -0.22
C VAL A 190 10.74 11.31 0.03
N LEU A 191 10.82 10.17 -0.66
CA LEU A 191 9.82 9.11 -0.60
C LEU A 191 9.52 8.70 0.85
N PRO A 192 8.25 8.83 1.30
CA PRO A 192 7.81 8.27 2.56
C PRO A 192 8.01 6.75 2.59
N ILE A 193 8.55 6.27 3.70
CA ILE A 193 8.73 4.84 3.96
C ILE A 193 8.07 4.55 5.29
N ILE A 194 7.07 3.68 5.26
CA ILE A 194 6.32 3.22 6.43
C ILE A 194 6.82 1.81 6.71
N GLN A 195 7.67 1.67 7.72
CA GLN A 195 8.21 0.39 8.14
C GLN A 195 7.38 -0.22 9.28
N VAL A 196 7.27 -1.54 9.28
CA VAL A 196 6.67 -2.31 10.37
C VAL A 196 7.77 -2.93 11.21
N GLU A 197 7.66 -2.79 12.53
CA GLU A 197 8.54 -3.50 13.46
C GLU A 197 8.22 -5.01 13.40
N PRO A 198 9.22 -5.88 13.13
CA PRO A 198 9.02 -7.32 13.13
C PRO A 198 8.48 -7.78 14.48
N GLN A 199 7.52 -8.70 14.45
CA GLN A 199 7.06 -9.33 15.69
C GLN A 199 8.20 -10.22 16.24
N PRO A 200 8.45 -10.21 17.56
CA PRO A 200 9.47 -11.05 18.19
C PRO A 200 9.19 -12.55 18.04
#